data_AF-A0A5E4I8Y0-F1
#
_entry.id   AF-A0A5E4I8Y0-F1
#
_cell.length_a   1.000
_cell.length_b   1.000
_cell.length_c   1.000
_cell.angle_alpha   90.00
_cell.angle_beta   90.00
_cell.angle_gamma   90.00
#
_symmetry.space_group_name_H-M   'P 1'
#
loop_
_entity.id
_entity.type
_entity.pdbx_description
1 polymer ?
#
loop_
_entity_poly.entity_id
_entity_poly.type
_entity_poly.pdbx_seq_one_letter_code
_entity_poly.pdbx_strand_id
1 'polypeptide(L)' 'MRTHIKELRARYDLTQEDLAKKIGVRRETILFIEKGNYNPSLKLAHDIAKALQTTIDDLFIFEDE' A
#
# COMPACT_ATOMS: atom_id res chain seq x y z
N MET A 1 -2.28 12.95 0.68
CA MET A 1 -2.28 11.53 1.13
C MET A 1 -0.86 11.00 1.12
N ARG A 2 -0.31 10.72 2.29
CA ARG A 2 0.96 10.02 2.46
C ARG A 2 0.68 8.54 2.75
N THR A 3 1.58 7.64 2.34
CA THR A 3 1.43 6.20 2.60
C THR A 3 2.63 5.65 3.37
N HIS A 4 2.39 4.66 4.24
CA HIS A 4 3.44 3.91 4.94
C HIS A 4 3.79 2.58 4.25
N ILE A 5 3.23 2.32 3.06
CA ILE A 5 3.41 1.05 2.32
C ILE A 5 4.88 0.68 2.16
N LYS A 6 5.73 1.65 1.77
CA LYS A 6 7.16 1.40 1.55
C LYS A 6 7.87 0.97 2.84
N GLU A 7 7.60 1.66 3.94
CA GLU A 7 8.20 1.38 5.24
C GLU A 7 7.73 0.03 5.78
N LEU A 8 6.43 -0.24 5.70
CA LEU A 8 5.84 -1.51 6.13
C LEU A 8 6.33 -2.68 5.30
N ARG A 9 6.41 -2.55 3.97
CA ARG A 9 7.00 -3.59 3.12
C ARG A 9 8.43 -3.91 3.51
N ALA A 10 9.25 -2.88 3.79
CA ALA A 10 10.64 -3.07 4.18
C ALA A 10 10.78 -3.84 5.50
N ARG A 11 9.85 -3.69 6.45
CA ARG A 11 9.81 -4.49 7.69
C ARG A 11 9.60 -5.98 7.46
N TYR A 12 9.04 -6.34 6.31
CA TYR A 12 8.76 -7.73 5.91
C TYR A 12 9.66 -8.21 4.75
N ASP A 13 10.73 -7.48 4.43
CA ASP A 13 11.61 -7.76 3.29
C ASP A 13 10.88 -7.92 1.94
N LEU A 14 9.75 -7.22 1.77
CA LEU A 14 8.94 -7.30 0.55
C LEU A 14 9.36 -6.24 -0.45
N THR A 15 9.59 -6.65 -1.69
CA THR A 15 9.65 -5.71 -2.82
C THR A 15 8.25 -5.25 -3.23
N GLN A 16 8.16 -4.24 -4.11
CA GLN A 16 6.88 -3.84 -4.71
C GLN A 16 6.24 -4.99 -5.50
N GLU A 17 7.07 -5.82 -6.15
CA GLU A 17 6.64 -6.98 -6.92
C GLU A 17 6.06 -8.06 -5.99
N ASP A 18 6.67 -8.29 -4.83
CA ASP A 18 6.19 -9.30 -3.88
C ASP A 18 4.83 -8.90 -3.28
N LEU A 19 4.67 -7.62 -2.92
CA LEU A 19 3.37 -7.13 -2.46
C LEU A 19 2.32 -7.22 -3.56
N ALA A 20 2.66 -6.82 -4.78
CA ALA A 20 1.75 -6.89 -5.92
C ALA A 20 1.26 -8.32 -6.19
N LYS A 21 2.18 -9.30 -6.17
CA LYS A 21 1.85 -10.73 -6.29
C LYS A 21 0.96 -11.22 -5.15
N LYS A 22 1.22 -10.82 -3.90
CA LYS A 22 0.42 -11.23 -2.74
C LYS A 22 -1.04 -10.79 -2.84
N ILE A 23 -1.31 -9.62 -3.43
CA ILE A 23 -2.67 -9.06 -3.53
C ILE A 23 -3.26 -9.16 -4.95
N GLY A 24 -2.56 -9.80 -5.89
CA GLY A 24 -3.06 -10.06 -7.24
C GLY A 24 -3.16 -8.82 -8.14
N VAL A 25 -2.25 -7.86 -8.00
CA VAL A 25 -2.18 -6.65 -8.86
C VAL A 25 -0.85 -6.55 -9.59
N ARG A 26 -0.73 -5.55 -10.47
CA ARG A 26 0.53 -5.23 -11.16
C ARG A 26 1.48 -4.46 -10.24
N ARG A 27 2.79 -4.64 -10.41
CA ARG A 27 3.82 -3.91 -9.66
C ARG A 27 3.64 -2.39 -9.78
N GLU A 28 3.24 -1.90 -10.95
CA GLU A 28 2.99 -0.48 -11.21
C GLU A 28 1.88 0.07 -10.32
N THR A 29 0.86 -0.73 -9.99
CA THR A 29 -0.20 -0.33 -9.07
C THR A 29 0.37 0.03 -7.71
N ILE A 30 1.25 -0.81 -7.15
CA ILE A 30 1.94 -0.52 -5.88
C ILE A 30 2.81 0.72 -6.00
N LEU A 31 3.56 0.86 -7.10
CA LEU A 31 4.41 2.02 -7.36
C LEU A 31 3.61 3.33 -7.36
N PHE A 32 2.45 3.38 -8.02
CA PHE A 32 1.64 4.59 -8.11
C PHE A 32 1.00 4.96 -6.78
N ILE A 33 0.56 3.96 -5.99
CA ILE A 33 0.01 4.18 -4.66
C ILE A 33 1.10 4.71 -3.72
N GLU A 34 2.31 4.13 -3.73
CA GLU A 34 3.43 4.59 -2.91
C GLU A 34 3.86 6.03 -3.23
N LYS A 35 3.74 6.42 -4.49
CA LYS A 35 4.01 7.80 -4.93
C LYS A 35 2.88 8.77 -4.60
N GLY A 36 1.72 8.29 -4.13
CA GLY A 36 0.53 9.11 -3.91
C GLY A 36 -0.18 9.55 -5.19
N ASN A 37 0.20 9.02 -6.35
CA ASN A 37 -0.33 9.42 -7.66
C ASN A 37 -1.61 8.64 -8.04
N TYR A 38 -2.04 7.71 -7.20
CA TYR A 38 -3.21 6.88 -7.44
C TYR A 38 -3.96 6.64 -6.14
N ASN A 39 -5.25 6.95 -6.16
CA ASN A 39 -6.13 6.66 -5.04
C ASN A 39 -6.72 5.24 -5.23
N PRO A 40 -6.34 4.26 -4.41
CA PRO A 40 -6.84 2.90 -4.55
C PRO A 40 -8.33 2.81 -4.23
N SER A 41 -9.00 1.77 -4.74
CA SER A 41 -10.33 1.42 -4.26
C SER A 41 -10.27 0.95 -2.80
N LEU A 42 -11.39 1.04 -2.06
CA LEU A 42 -11.45 0.57 -0.67
C LEU A 42 -11.02 -0.90 -0.54
N LYS A 43 -11.42 -1.74 -1.50
CA LYS A 43 -11.00 -3.15 -1.56
C LYS A 43 -9.48 -3.29 -1.66
N LEU A 44 -8.85 -2.53 -2.56
CA LEU A 44 -7.41 -2.59 -2.74
C LEU A 44 -6.66 -2.04 -1.52
N ALA A 45 -7.15 -0.95 -0.93
CA ALA A 45 -6.60 -0.42 0.32
C ALA A 45 -6.67 -1.46 1.46
N HIS A 46 -7.81 -2.14 1.60
CA HIS A 46 -8.01 -3.22 2.56
C HIS A 46 -7.05 -4.41 2.30
N ASP A 47 -6.92 -4.83 1.04
CA ASP A 47 -6.04 -5.96 0.67
C ASP A 47 -4.56 -5.65 0.96
N ILE A 48 -4.12 -4.41 0.71
CA ILE A 48 -2.76 -3.96 1.06
C ILE A 48 -2.57 -3.93 2.59
N ALA A 49 -3.52 -3.35 3.32
CA ALA A 49 -3.47 -3.28 4.79
C ALA A 49 -3.36 -4.69 5.40
N LYS A 50 -4.18 -5.62 4.92
CA LYS A 50 -4.13 -7.03 5.34
C LYS A 50 -2.80 -7.70 5.00
N ALA A 51 -2.27 -7.47 3.80
CA ALA A 51 -0.99 -8.05 3.37
C ALA A 51 0.21 -7.53 4.19
N LEU A 52 0.12 -6.30 4.70
CA LEU A 52 1.13 -5.65 5.52
C LEU A 52 0.81 -5.67 7.03
N GLN A 53 -0.19 -6.46 7.43
CA GLN A 53 -0.61 -6.65 8.83
C GLN A 53 -0.85 -5.33 9.58
N THR A 54 -1.52 -4.38 8.92
CA THR A 54 -1.83 -3.06 9.46
C THR A 54 -3.29 -2.68 9.19
N THR A 55 -3.71 -1.50 9.61
CA THR A 55 -5.04 -0.93 9.33
C THR A 55 -4.97 0.02 8.13
N ILE A 56 -6.12 0.38 7.56
CA ILE A 56 -6.17 1.36 6.46
C ILE A 56 -5.72 2.74 6.98
N ASP A 57 -6.14 3.11 8.18
CA ASP A 57 -5.79 4.37 8.85
C ASP A 57 -4.28 4.50 9.12
N ASP A 58 -3.62 3.42 9.54
CA ASP A 58 -2.15 3.41 9.73
C ASP A 58 -1.39 3.40 8.40
N LEU A 59 -2.00 2.84 7.36
CA LEU A 59 -1.40 2.67 6.04
C LEU A 59 -1.45 3.95 5.20
N PHE A 60 -2.56 4.68 5.29
CA PHE A 60 -2.85 5.90 4.53
C PHE A 60 -3.07 7.07 5.48
N ILE A 61 -2.12 8.00 5.52
CA ILE A 61 -2.28 9.25 6.24
C ILE A 61 -2.97 10.26 5.32
N PHE A 62 -4.19 10.59 5.69
CA PHE A 62 -4.93 11.72 5.15
C PHE A 62 -4.56 12.93 6.00
N GLU A 63 -3.82 13.86 5.42
CA GLU A 63 -3.65 15.19 6.01
C GLU A 63 -4.94 15.94 5.68
N ASP A 64 -5.80 16.08 6.68
CA ASP A 64 -6.83 17.13 6.67
C ASP A 64 -6.07 18.47 6.83
N GLU A 65 -6.34 19.45 5.97
CA GLU A 65 -5.78 20.80 6.11
C GLU A 65 -6.05 21.41 7.50
#